data_AF-A0A211Z820-F1
#
_entry.id   AF-A0A211Z820-F1
#
_cell.length_a   1.000
_cell.length_b   1.000
_cell.length_c   1.000
_cell.angle_alpha   90.00
_cell.angle_beta   90.00
_cell.angle_gamma   90.00
#
_symmetry.space_group_name_H-M   'P 1'
#
loop_
_entity.id
_entity.type
_entity.pdbx_description
1 polymer ?
#
loop_
_entity_poly.entity_id
_entity_poly.type
_entity_poly.pdbx_seq_one_letter_code
_entity_poly.pdbx_strand_id
1 'polypeptide(L)'
;MYLDLGVIRDALRSADAAPPIVIICADVLNIPDRFDWRLDRTELVIVARRVQSAGYATVNLDYRDGNAASLSLFIGEIDGRFQAIALTAPDGPQPVAFIFDAAPVTGGVRIHMPGRQPVDTPLDDMRDLQPQATAILEQALRTELTFASLLHEQRPHLALAMVGWIKACADGLPGLARMAAEIDALAFAQPGAAGTPSIPWRGAAIAVAG
;
A
#
# COMPACT_ATOMS: atom_id res chain seq x y z
N MET A 1 -11.63 -0.61 -0.37
CA MET A 1 -11.89 -1.92 0.25
C MET A 1 -11.11 -2.03 1.54
N TYR A 2 -11.68 -2.70 2.54
CA TYR A 2 -11.04 -2.95 3.83
C TYR A 2 -10.44 -4.35 3.83
N LEU A 3 -9.14 -4.46 4.14
CA LEU A 3 -8.45 -5.73 4.32
C LEU A 3 -7.85 -5.82 5.73
N ASP A 4 -7.73 -7.05 6.23
CA ASP A 4 -7.10 -7.34 7.52
C ASP A 4 -5.86 -8.22 7.32
N LEU A 5 -4.72 -7.74 7.79
CA LEU A 5 -3.43 -8.42 7.59
C LEU A 5 -3.35 -9.74 8.37
N GLY A 6 -4.03 -9.83 9.52
CA GLY A 6 -4.17 -11.06 10.30
C GLY A 6 -4.90 -12.14 9.51
N VAL A 7 -6.04 -11.79 8.92
CA VAL A 7 -6.83 -12.71 8.10
C VAL A 7 -6.03 -13.22 6.90
N ILE A 8 -5.29 -12.36 6.21
CA ILE A 8 -4.45 -12.76 5.07
C ILE A 8 -3.34 -13.72 5.50
N ARG A 9 -2.59 -13.39 6.56
CA ARG A 9 -1.54 -14.25 7.12
C ARG A 9 -2.09 -15.61 7.52
N ASP A 10 -3.23 -15.63 8.21
CA ASP A 10 -3.84 -16.85 8.72
C ASP A 10 -4.40 -17.72 7.57
N ALA A 11 -4.93 -17.10 6.52
CA ALA A 11 -5.32 -17.79 5.30
C ALA A 11 -4.13 -18.46 4.61
N LEU A 12 -3.00 -17.74 4.42
CA LEU A 12 -1.79 -18.31 3.84
C LEU A 12 -1.24 -19.48 4.66
N ARG A 13 -1.20 -19.35 6.00
CA ARG A 13 -0.80 -20.43 6.91
C ARG A 13 -1.73 -21.63 6.83
N SER A 14 -3.04 -21.41 6.80
CA SER A 14 -4.03 -22.48 6.71
C SER A 14 -3.96 -23.25 5.39
N ALA A 15 -3.50 -22.58 4.32
CA ALA A 15 -3.30 -23.17 3.00
C ALA A 15 -1.91 -23.81 2.83
N ASP A 16 -1.05 -23.78 3.86
CA ASP A 16 0.37 -24.15 3.78
C ASP A 16 1.10 -23.47 2.60
N ALA A 17 0.73 -22.21 2.34
CA ALA A 17 1.23 -21.44 1.23
C ALA A 17 2.34 -20.48 1.68
N ALA A 18 3.53 -20.63 1.07
CA ALA A 18 4.67 -19.74 1.24
C ALA A 18 5.05 -19.09 -0.10
N PRO A 19 4.22 -18.16 -0.62
CA PRO A 19 4.52 -17.52 -1.89
C PRO A 19 5.80 -16.65 -1.78
N PRO A 20 6.58 -16.56 -2.87
CA PRO A 20 7.77 -15.70 -2.89
C PRO A 20 7.41 -14.21 -2.84
N ILE A 21 6.18 -13.85 -3.21
CA ILE A 21 5.66 -12.49 -3.16
C ILE A 21 4.21 -12.48 -2.69
N VAL A 22 3.88 -11.58 -1.77
CA VAL A 22 2.52 -11.25 -1.34
C VAL A 22 2.28 -9.79 -1.64
N ILE A 23 1.26 -9.49 -2.44
CA ILE A 23 0.88 -8.11 -2.79
C ILE A 23 -0.49 -7.83 -2.20
N ILE A 24 -0.56 -6.77 -1.40
CA ILE A 24 -1.77 -6.30 -0.75
C ILE A 24 -2.05 -4.91 -1.29
N CYS A 25 -3.23 -4.75 -1.89
CA CYS A 25 -3.74 -3.46 -2.33
C CYS A 25 -5.06 -3.20 -1.61
N ALA A 26 -5.20 -2.08 -0.89
CA ALA A 26 -6.40 -1.78 -0.13
C ALA A 26 -6.62 -0.27 0.07
N ASP A 27 -7.88 0.17 0.07
CA ASP A 27 -8.23 1.48 0.62
C ASP A 27 -7.84 1.60 2.10
N VAL A 28 -8.21 0.62 2.92
CA VAL A 28 -7.84 0.55 4.33
C VAL A 28 -7.26 -0.83 4.64
N LEU A 29 -6.02 -0.88 5.11
CA LEU A 29 -5.40 -2.08 5.64
C LEU A 29 -5.35 -2.00 7.17
N ASN A 30 -6.09 -2.89 7.83
CA ASN A 30 -6.00 -3.07 9.27
C ASN A 30 -4.87 -4.04 9.62
N ILE A 31 -4.04 -3.64 10.58
CA ILE A 31 -3.03 -4.48 11.21
C ILE A 31 -3.51 -4.74 12.65
N PRO A 32 -3.88 -5.99 13.00
CA PRO A 32 -4.39 -6.31 14.33
C PRO A 32 -3.39 -6.01 15.44
N ASP A 33 -3.88 -5.80 16.67
CA ASP A 33 -3.02 -5.74 17.84
C ASP A 33 -2.28 -7.07 18.04
N ARG A 34 -1.05 -7.00 18.55
CA ARG A 34 -0.13 -8.14 18.74
C ARG A 34 0.08 -8.96 17.47
N PHE A 35 -0.06 -8.33 16.31
CA PHE A 35 0.20 -8.97 15.04
C PHE A 35 1.70 -9.31 14.93
N ASP A 36 1.99 -10.56 14.58
CA ASP A 36 3.32 -11.05 14.26
C ASP A 36 3.28 -11.82 12.95
N TRP A 37 4.08 -11.39 11.98
CA TRP A 37 4.29 -12.12 10.74
C TRP A 37 5.76 -12.19 10.38
N ARG A 38 6.32 -13.40 10.49
CA ARG A 38 7.63 -13.74 9.94
C ARG A 38 7.56 -13.95 8.43
N LEU A 39 8.34 -13.16 7.70
CA LEU A 39 8.64 -13.32 6.28
C LEU A 39 9.99 -14.00 6.14
N ASP A 40 10.03 -15.12 5.44
CA ASP A 40 11.25 -15.86 5.10
C ASP A 40 11.26 -16.09 3.59
N ARG A 41 12.24 -15.49 2.89
CA ARG A 41 12.32 -15.47 1.42
C ARG A 41 11.04 -14.99 0.72
N THR A 42 10.23 -14.20 1.40
CA THR A 42 8.99 -13.60 0.89
C THR A 42 9.15 -12.08 0.82
N GLU A 43 8.78 -11.50 -0.32
CA GLU A 43 8.52 -10.06 -0.44
C GLU A 43 7.06 -9.77 -0.09
N LEU A 44 6.82 -8.90 0.88
CA LEU A 44 5.51 -8.33 1.18
C LEU A 44 5.43 -6.93 0.59
N VAL A 45 4.54 -6.71 -0.36
CA VAL A 45 4.25 -5.39 -0.94
C VAL A 45 2.90 -4.93 -0.44
N ILE A 46 2.86 -3.79 0.24
CA ILE A 46 1.63 -3.16 0.71
C ILE A 46 1.46 -1.84 -0.04
N VAL A 47 0.35 -1.73 -0.77
CA VAL A 47 -0.11 -0.51 -1.43
C VAL A 47 -1.46 -0.15 -0.79
N ALA A 48 -1.50 0.90 0.02
CA ALA A 48 -2.74 1.26 0.70
C ALA A 48 -2.97 2.76 0.76
N ARG A 49 -4.24 3.20 0.71
CA ARG A 49 -4.53 4.61 1.03
C ARG A 49 -4.27 4.85 2.50
N ARG A 50 -4.78 3.99 3.37
CA ARG A 50 -4.60 4.07 4.82
C ARG A 50 -4.20 2.74 5.43
N VAL A 51 -3.24 2.79 6.36
CA VAL A 51 -2.97 1.70 7.30
C VAL A 51 -3.50 2.10 8.68
N GLN A 52 -4.19 1.17 9.33
CA GLN A 52 -4.66 1.31 10.71
C GLN A 52 -3.99 0.24 11.56
N SER A 53 -3.41 0.62 12.70
CA SER A 53 -2.81 -0.33 13.64
C SER A 53 -3.28 -0.03 15.06
N ALA A 54 -3.89 -1.02 15.71
CA ALA A 54 -4.49 -0.86 17.03
C ALA A 54 -3.49 -1.05 18.20
N GLY A 55 -2.23 -1.39 17.93
CA GLY A 55 -1.26 -1.66 19.00
C GLY A 55 0.11 -2.12 18.50
N TYR A 56 0.71 -3.07 19.22
CA TYR A 56 2.06 -3.55 18.91
C TYR A 56 2.02 -4.58 17.77
N ALA A 57 2.24 -4.13 16.55
CA ALA A 57 2.31 -5.00 15.38
C ALA A 57 3.72 -5.07 14.80
N THR A 58 4.18 -6.28 14.49
CA THR A 58 5.53 -6.56 13.99
C THR A 58 5.48 -7.43 12.73
N VAL A 59 6.18 -6.98 11.69
CA VAL A 59 6.59 -7.81 10.54
C VAL A 59 8.06 -8.19 10.75
N ASN A 60 8.34 -9.47 10.94
CA ASN A 60 9.71 -9.96 11.13
C ASN A 60 10.30 -10.35 9.77
N LEU A 61 11.32 -9.63 9.32
CA LEU A 61 12.08 -9.96 8.11
C LEU A 61 13.21 -10.90 8.50
N ASP A 62 13.09 -12.18 8.13
CA ASP A 62 14.08 -13.17 8.51
C ASP A 62 15.22 -13.25 7.50
N TYR A 63 16.41 -12.94 7.99
CA TYR A 63 17.66 -12.94 7.25
C TYR A 63 18.65 -14.01 7.71
N ARG A 64 18.25 -14.92 8.61
CA ARG A 64 19.16 -15.93 9.17
C ARG A 64 19.63 -16.94 8.13
N ASP A 65 18.74 -17.30 7.20
CA ASP A 65 18.97 -18.32 6.17
C ASP A 65 19.01 -17.75 4.74
N GLY A 66 19.05 -16.41 4.58
CA GLY A 66 19.04 -15.75 3.27
C GLY A 66 18.82 -14.25 3.36
N ASN A 67 18.78 -13.54 2.23
CA ASN A 67 18.57 -12.08 2.18
C ASN A 67 17.31 -11.65 1.40
N ALA A 68 16.44 -12.59 1.07
CA ALA A 68 15.31 -12.38 0.17
C ALA A 68 14.04 -11.82 0.85
N ALA A 69 13.95 -11.85 2.18
CA ALA A 69 12.81 -11.26 2.89
C ALA A 69 12.79 -9.73 2.72
N SER A 70 11.66 -9.15 2.32
CA SER A 70 11.55 -7.71 2.18
C SER A 70 10.13 -7.21 2.41
N LEU A 71 10.03 -5.94 2.80
CA LEU A 71 8.78 -5.23 2.97
C LEU A 71 8.82 -3.94 2.14
N SER A 72 7.94 -3.82 1.16
CA SER A 72 7.73 -2.58 0.40
C SER A 72 6.41 -1.95 0.81
N LEU A 73 6.41 -0.68 1.20
CA LEU A 73 5.24 0.06 1.66
C LEU A 73 5.01 1.29 0.78
N PHE A 74 3.81 1.41 0.23
CA PHE A 74 3.29 2.59 -0.45
C PHE A 74 1.98 2.98 0.23
N ILE A 75 2.06 3.91 1.19
CA ILE A 75 0.95 4.23 2.11
C ILE A 75 0.71 5.73 2.10
N GLY A 76 -0.55 6.16 1.96
CA GLY A 76 -0.93 7.58 2.03
C GLY A 76 -1.12 8.11 3.46
N GLU A 77 -1.66 7.28 4.34
CA GLU A 77 -2.01 7.64 5.72
C GLU A 77 -1.67 6.49 6.68
N ILE A 78 -1.12 6.81 7.85
CA ILE A 78 -1.00 5.86 8.97
C ILE A 78 -1.78 6.38 10.16
N ASP A 79 -2.65 5.53 10.69
CA ASP A 79 -3.36 5.74 11.94
C ASP A 79 -2.94 4.66 12.94
N GLY A 80 -2.06 5.03 13.86
CA GLY A 80 -1.41 4.12 14.79
C GLY A 80 0.07 3.93 14.48
N ARG A 81 0.61 2.77 14.86
CA ARG A 81 2.03 2.45 14.67
C ARG A 81 2.22 0.95 14.45
N PHE A 82 3.15 0.58 13.59
CA PHE A 82 3.67 -0.78 13.50
C PHE A 82 5.18 -0.75 13.22
N GLN A 83 5.83 -1.90 13.23
CA GLN A 83 7.26 -1.99 12.97
C GLN A 83 7.60 -3.18 12.07
N ALA A 84 8.71 -3.05 11.35
CA ALA A 84 9.42 -4.19 10.79
C ALA A 84 10.68 -4.45 11.60
N ILE A 85 10.93 -5.70 11.99
CA ILE A 85 12.18 -6.10 12.65
C ILE A 85 12.96 -6.98 11.69
N ALA A 86 14.18 -6.56 11.36
CA ALA A 86 15.14 -7.37 10.63
C ALA A 86 15.85 -8.34 11.57
N LEU A 87 15.60 -9.63 11.42
CA LEU A 87 16.21 -10.71 12.21
C LEU A 87 17.41 -11.29 11.46
N THR A 88 18.60 -11.12 12.00
CA THR A 88 19.87 -11.56 11.42
C THR A 88 20.41 -12.80 12.16
N ALA A 89 21.37 -13.49 11.54
CA ALA A 89 22.08 -14.59 12.18
C ALA A 89 22.82 -14.13 13.47
N PRO A 90 23.07 -15.02 14.45
CA PRO A 90 23.72 -14.65 15.73
C PRO A 90 25.10 -14.00 15.60
N ASP A 91 25.82 -14.31 14.52
CA ASP A 91 27.12 -13.75 14.12
C ASP A 91 27.00 -12.54 13.17
N GLY A 92 25.77 -12.17 12.80
CA GLY A 92 25.44 -11.00 12.01
C GLY A 92 25.30 -9.72 12.83
N PRO A 93 24.84 -8.61 12.21
CA PRO A 93 24.46 -7.39 12.93
C PRO A 93 23.39 -7.68 13.98
N GLN A 94 23.21 -6.81 14.96
CA GLN A 94 22.05 -6.92 15.86
C GLN A 94 20.73 -6.67 15.10
N PRO A 95 19.61 -7.26 15.54
CA PRO A 95 18.31 -6.98 14.95
C PRO A 95 18.00 -5.49 14.93
N VAL A 96 17.51 -5.01 13.79
CA VAL A 96 17.18 -3.59 13.58
C VAL A 96 15.67 -3.45 13.47
N ALA A 97 15.10 -2.49 14.20
CA ALA A 97 13.69 -2.17 14.14
C ALA A 97 13.47 -0.90 13.30
N PHE A 98 12.57 -1.00 12.32
CA PHE A 98 12.08 0.10 11.50
C PHE A 98 10.67 0.43 11.94
N ILE A 99 10.43 1.67 12.35
CA ILE A 99 9.16 2.10 12.93
C ILE A 99 8.36 2.87 11.89
N PHE A 100 7.08 2.53 11.75
CA PHE A 100 6.14 3.21 10.87
C PHE A 100 5.01 3.80 11.72
N ASP A 101 5.06 5.11 11.92
CA ASP A 101 4.02 5.92 12.60
C ASP A 101 3.57 7.13 11.75
N ALA A 102 4.14 7.27 10.55
CA ALA A 102 3.74 8.24 9.53
C ALA A 102 3.94 7.65 8.14
N ALA A 103 3.20 8.18 7.16
CA ALA A 103 3.40 7.82 5.75
C ALA A 103 4.83 8.18 5.29
N PRO A 104 5.44 7.38 4.38
CA PRO A 104 6.73 7.74 3.78
C PRO A 104 6.70 9.12 3.12
N VAL A 105 7.78 9.90 3.26
CA VAL A 105 7.85 11.29 2.75
C VAL A 105 7.81 11.34 1.22
N THR A 106 8.41 10.35 0.56
CA THR A 106 8.48 10.24 -0.90
C THR A 106 8.00 8.87 -1.31
N GLY A 107 6.92 8.81 -2.09
CA GLY A 107 6.42 7.59 -2.72
C GLY A 107 6.19 6.44 -1.74
N GLY A 108 7.19 5.55 -1.64
CA GLY A 108 7.21 4.41 -0.73
C GLY A 108 8.54 4.19 -0.04
N VAL A 109 8.63 3.10 0.72
CA VAL A 109 9.86 2.65 1.38
C VAL A 109 10.00 1.15 1.28
N ARG A 110 11.21 0.67 1.03
CA ARG A 110 11.57 -0.76 1.08
C ARG A 110 12.50 -1.05 2.24
N ILE A 111 12.12 -1.99 3.10
CA ILE A 111 13.02 -2.59 4.08
C ILE A 111 13.56 -3.89 3.50
N HIS A 112 14.88 -3.97 3.37
CA HIS A 112 15.57 -5.12 2.77
C HIS A 112 17.04 -5.21 3.22
N MET A 113 17.74 -6.25 2.79
CA MET A 113 19.15 -6.48 3.11
C MET A 113 19.97 -6.74 1.83
N PRO A 114 20.40 -5.69 1.10
CA PRO A 114 21.16 -5.84 -0.15
C PRO A 114 22.60 -6.34 0.08
N GLY A 115 23.06 -6.34 1.33
CA GLY A 115 24.38 -6.85 1.74
C GLY A 115 24.30 -7.58 3.07
N ARG A 116 25.09 -7.12 4.06
CA ARG A 116 25.07 -7.69 5.42
C ARG A 116 24.33 -6.84 6.44
N GLN A 117 23.76 -5.70 6.04
CA GLN A 117 23.04 -4.80 6.95
C GLN A 117 21.63 -4.56 6.41
N PRO A 118 20.59 -4.69 7.26
CA PRO A 118 19.25 -4.24 6.93
C PRO A 118 19.22 -2.73 6.73
N VAL A 119 18.52 -2.27 5.71
CA VAL A 119 18.37 -0.85 5.38
C VAL A 119 16.93 -0.55 5.01
N ASP A 120 16.52 0.70 5.24
CA ASP A 120 15.37 1.31 4.59
C ASP A 120 15.85 2.07 3.34
N THR A 121 15.21 1.80 2.21
CA THR A 121 15.50 2.46 0.93
C THR A 121 14.25 3.20 0.49
N PRO A 122 14.30 4.54 0.35
CA PRO A 122 13.20 5.29 -0.25
C PRO A 122 12.90 4.79 -1.66
N LEU A 123 11.62 4.73 -2.01
CA LEU A 123 11.13 4.42 -3.35
C LEU A 123 10.46 5.68 -3.89
N ASP A 124 10.92 6.19 -5.02
CA ASP A 124 10.41 7.45 -5.58
C ASP A 124 8.94 7.30 -6.02
N ASP A 125 8.63 6.18 -6.67
CA ASP A 125 7.27 5.78 -7.03
C ASP A 125 7.16 4.25 -7.15
N MET A 126 6.01 3.76 -7.62
CA MET A 126 5.77 2.32 -7.75
C MET A 126 6.44 1.67 -8.97
N ARG A 127 7.22 2.40 -9.78
CA ARG A 127 8.00 1.84 -10.91
C ARG A 127 9.07 0.88 -10.45
N ASP A 128 9.52 1.03 -9.21
CA ASP A 128 10.53 0.17 -8.58
C ASP A 128 9.97 -1.18 -8.10
N LEU A 129 8.67 -1.43 -8.33
CA LEU A 129 8.03 -2.72 -8.11
C LEU A 129 8.35 -3.71 -9.24
N GLN A 130 8.39 -5.00 -8.88
CA GLN A 130 8.57 -6.08 -9.84
C GLN A 130 7.43 -6.06 -10.89
N PRO A 131 7.69 -6.37 -12.18
CA PRO A 131 6.66 -6.32 -13.23
C PRO A 131 5.40 -7.16 -12.94
N GLN A 132 5.57 -8.29 -12.26
CA GLN A 132 4.47 -9.15 -11.81
C GLN A 132 3.51 -8.47 -10.83
N ALA A 133 3.98 -7.46 -10.08
CA ALA A 133 3.15 -6.69 -9.18
C ALA A 133 2.20 -5.74 -9.93
N THR A 134 2.62 -5.21 -11.08
CA THR A 134 1.83 -4.24 -11.86
C THR A 134 0.48 -4.80 -12.30
N ALA A 135 0.43 -6.04 -12.79
CA ALA A 135 -0.83 -6.66 -13.24
C ALA A 135 -1.81 -6.91 -12.09
N ILE A 136 -1.30 -7.34 -10.94
CA ILE A 136 -2.11 -7.56 -9.73
C ILE A 136 -2.64 -6.22 -9.20
N LEU A 137 -1.78 -5.20 -9.18
CA LEU A 137 -2.16 -3.86 -8.77
C LEU A 137 -3.20 -3.25 -9.70
N GLU A 138 -3.08 -3.44 -11.02
CA GLU A 138 -4.11 -3.00 -11.97
C GLU A 138 -5.49 -3.53 -11.58
N GLN A 139 -5.58 -4.85 -11.40
CA GLN A 139 -6.85 -5.49 -11.09
C GLN A 139 -7.42 -4.97 -9.78
N ALA A 140 -6.60 -4.86 -8.73
CA ALA A 140 -7.03 -4.35 -7.45
C ALA A 140 -7.49 -2.89 -7.52
N LEU A 141 -6.77 -2.03 -8.23
CA LEU A 141 -7.13 -0.62 -8.42
C LEU A 141 -8.43 -0.46 -9.21
N ARG A 142 -8.70 -1.31 -10.21
CA ARG A 142 -10.00 -1.33 -10.91
C ARG A 142 -11.15 -1.71 -9.97
N THR A 143 -10.94 -2.69 -9.12
CA THR A 143 -11.91 -3.09 -8.10
C THR A 143 -12.17 -1.91 -7.14
N GLU A 144 -11.12 -1.22 -6.68
CA GLU A 144 -11.24 -0.04 -5.83
C GLU A 144 -11.98 1.12 -6.52
N LEU A 145 -11.74 1.36 -7.81
CA LEU A 145 -12.44 2.39 -8.58
C LEU A 145 -13.95 2.08 -8.70
N THR A 146 -14.30 0.80 -8.81
CA THR A 146 -15.70 0.35 -8.80
C THR A 146 -16.35 0.68 -7.45
N PHE A 147 -15.68 0.37 -6.34
CA PHE A 147 -16.19 0.71 -5.01
C PHE A 147 -16.32 2.21 -4.80
N ALA A 148 -15.33 3.00 -5.24
CA ALA A 148 -15.38 4.45 -5.13
C ALA A 148 -16.59 5.03 -5.89
N SER A 149 -16.89 4.49 -7.07
CA SER A 149 -18.06 4.88 -7.87
C SER A 149 -19.37 4.57 -7.14
N LEU A 150 -19.47 3.41 -6.49
CA LEU A 150 -20.66 3.03 -5.70
C LEU A 150 -20.85 3.90 -4.45
N LEU A 151 -19.75 4.37 -3.85
CA LEU A 151 -19.78 5.22 -2.66
C LEU A 151 -20.03 6.70 -2.96
N HIS A 152 -20.01 7.10 -4.24
CA HIS A 152 -20.02 8.50 -4.63
C HIS A 152 -21.21 9.28 -4.07
N GLU A 153 -22.42 8.72 -4.14
CA GLU A 153 -23.64 9.39 -3.67
C GLU A 153 -23.76 9.42 -2.14
N GLN A 154 -23.30 8.35 -1.47
CA GLN A 154 -23.50 8.17 -0.03
C GLN A 154 -22.37 8.78 0.81
N ARG A 155 -21.13 8.75 0.29
CA ARG A 155 -19.91 9.20 0.96
C ARG A 155 -18.98 9.90 -0.04
N PRO A 156 -19.38 11.05 -0.59
CA PRO A 156 -18.65 11.73 -1.67
C PRO A 156 -17.21 12.07 -1.32
N HIS A 157 -16.94 12.47 -0.08
CA HIS A 157 -15.58 12.78 0.37
C HIS A 157 -14.66 11.55 0.43
N LEU A 158 -15.20 10.39 0.84
CA LEU A 158 -14.43 9.15 0.85
C LEU A 158 -14.18 8.66 -0.58
N ALA A 159 -15.21 8.71 -1.43
CA ALA A 159 -15.05 8.41 -2.85
C ALA A 159 -13.97 9.29 -3.50
N LEU A 160 -13.88 10.58 -3.13
CA LEU A 160 -12.79 11.45 -3.60
C LEU A 160 -11.42 10.93 -3.23
N ALA A 161 -11.26 10.64 -1.94
CA ALA A 161 -9.99 10.21 -1.39
C ALA A 161 -9.54 8.90 -2.04
N MET A 162 -10.48 7.98 -2.26
CA MET A 162 -10.24 6.74 -3.00
C MET A 162 -9.80 7.01 -4.44
N VAL A 163 -10.56 7.81 -5.21
CA VAL A 163 -10.23 8.10 -6.62
C VAL A 163 -8.90 8.83 -6.74
N GLY A 164 -8.63 9.81 -5.88
CA GLY A 164 -7.37 10.54 -5.86
C GLY A 164 -6.18 9.62 -5.57
N TRP A 165 -6.32 8.72 -4.59
CA TRP A 165 -5.31 7.70 -4.29
C TRP A 165 -5.11 6.73 -5.46
N ILE A 166 -6.18 6.20 -6.05
CA ILE A 166 -6.11 5.29 -7.21
C ILE A 166 -5.39 5.95 -8.38
N LYS A 167 -5.70 7.23 -8.67
CA LYS A 167 -5.03 7.99 -9.72
C LYS A 167 -3.55 8.17 -9.43
N ALA A 168 -3.19 8.61 -8.21
CA ALA A 168 -1.79 8.75 -7.81
C ALA A 168 -1.04 7.41 -7.96
N CYS A 169 -1.70 6.31 -7.62
CA CYS A 169 -1.17 4.98 -7.83
C CYS A 169 -0.96 4.64 -9.32
N ALA A 170 -1.96 4.90 -10.16
CA ALA A 170 -1.90 4.64 -11.59
C ALA A 170 -0.85 5.50 -12.31
N ASP A 171 -0.68 6.78 -11.93
CA ASP A 171 0.36 7.67 -12.46
C ASP A 171 1.77 7.17 -12.15
N GLY A 172 1.94 6.59 -10.96
CA GLY A 172 3.19 5.96 -10.52
C GLY A 172 3.51 4.61 -11.17
N LEU A 173 2.62 4.06 -12.02
CA LEU A 173 2.80 2.77 -12.69
C LEU A 173 2.70 2.94 -14.22
N PRO A 174 3.79 2.81 -14.98
CA PRO A 174 3.79 3.01 -16.43
C PRO A 174 2.75 2.16 -17.17
N GLY A 175 2.48 0.94 -16.68
CA GLY A 175 1.45 0.06 -17.24
C GLY A 175 0.02 0.56 -17.05
N LEU A 176 -0.23 1.54 -16.17
CA LEU A 176 -1.56 2.00 -15.76
C LEU A 176 -1.88 3.43 -16.20
N ALA A 177 -1.03 4.06 -17.04
CA ALA A 177 -1.25 5.42 -17.53
C ALA A 177 -2.64 5.61 -18.18
N ARG A 178 -3.16 4.57 -18.85
CA ARG A 178 -4.52 4.58 -19.42
C ARG A 178 -5.60 4.71 -18.34
N MET A 179 -5.46 4.01 -17.22
CA MET A 179 -6.41 4.09 -16.10
C MET A 179 -6.42 5.50 -15.50
N ALA A 180 -5.24 6.10 -15.30
CA ALA A 180 -5.15 7.47 -14.83
C ALA A 180 -5.87 8.46 -15.78
N ALA A 181 -5.64 8.31 -17.09
CA ALA A 181 -6.32 9.12 -18.10
C ALA A 181 -7.84 8.89 -18.15
N GLU A 182 -8.31 7.65 -17.93
CA GLU A 182 -9.74 7.33 -17.83
C GLU A 182 -10.38 8.01 -16.60
N ILE A 183 -9.69 8.01 -15.45
CA ILE A 183 -10.13 8.71 -14.23
C ILE A 183 -10.20 10.21 -14.47
N ASP A 184 -9.19 10.79 -15.12
CA ASP A 184 -9.22 12.21 -15.51
C ASP A 184 -10.41 12.49 -16.43
N ALA A 185 -10.60 11.70 -17.49
CA ALA A 185 -11.72 11.86 -18.43
C ALA A 185 -13.08 11.81 -17.73
N LEU A 186 -13.27 10.92 -16.75
CA LEU A 186 -14.49 10.86 -15.93
C LEU A 186 -14.68 12.13 -15.08
N ALA A 187 -13.60 12.75 -14.61
CA ALA A 187 -13.65 14.06 -13.95
C ALA A 187 -13.93 15.23 -14.92
N PHE A 188 -13.55 15.09 -16.20
CA PHE A 188 -13.75 16.11 -17.25
C PHE A 188 -15.08 15.98 -18.02
N ALA A 189 -15.75 14.82 -18.03
CA ALA A 189 -17.01 14.58 -18.75
C ALA A 189 -18.27 15.21 -18.09
N GLN A 190 -18.10 16.01 -17.04
CA GLN A 190 -19.17 16.64 -16.26
C GLN A 190 -19.36 18.16 -16.54
N PRO A 191 -19.52 18.62 -17.80
CA PRO A 191 -20.23 19.87 -18.05
C PRO A 191 -21.49 19.62 -18.90
N GLY A 192 -22.68 19.76 -18.31
CA GLY A 192 -23.88 20.09 -19.09
C GLY A 192 -25.15 19.23 -18.95
N ALA A 193 -25.46 18.62 -17.81
CA ALA A 193 -26.83 18.21 -17.52
C ALA A 193 -27.45 19.19 -16.51
N ALA A 194 -28.38 20.02 -16.99
CA ALA A 194 -29.10 20.98 -16.17
C ALA A 194 -29.79 20.28 -14.98
N GLY A 195 -29.34 20.58 -13.77
CA GLY A 195 -30.02 20.22 -12.52
C GLY A 195 -29.28 19.28 -11.56
N THR A 196 -28.11 18.74 -11.91
CA THR A 196 -27.37 17.82 -11.02
C THR A 196 -26.21 18.55 -10.32
N PRO A 197 -26.02 18.42 -8.99
CA PRO A 197 -24.95 19.11 -8.28
C PRO A 197 -23.58 18.77 -8.87
N SER A 198 -22.82 19.82 -9.18
CA SER A 198 -21.45 19.77 -9.69
C SER A 198 -20.54 18.95 -8.80
N ILE A 199 -19.80 17.99 -9.37
CA ILE A 199 -18.80 17.23 -8.61
C ILE A 199 -17.53 18.08 -8.43
N PRO A 200 -17.11 18.42 -7.19
CA PRO A 200 -16.03 19.37 -6.94
C PRO A 200 -14.68 18.67 -6.76
N TRP A 201 -14.24 17.85 -7.72
CA TRP A 201 -12.92 17.20 -7.60
C TRP A 201 -11.73 18.15 -7.81
N ARG A 202 -11.97 19.40 -8.28
CA ARG A 202 -10.89 20.37 -8.56
C ARG A 202 -10.46 21.24 -7.37
N GLY A 203 -11.18 21.21 -6.23
CA GLY A 203 -10.95 22.15 -5.14
C GLY A 203 -10.07 21.66 -3.98
N ALA A 204 -9.98 20.34 -3.75
CA ALA A 204 -9.39 19.82 -2.51
C ALA A 204 -7.93 19.35 -2.65
N ALA A 205 -7.47 18.98 -3.85
CA ALA A 205 -6.12 18.45 -4.05
C ALA A 205 -5.01 19.52 -4.12
N ILE A 206 -5.36 20.81 -4.17
CA ILE A 206 -4.38 21.92 -4.31
C ILE A 206 -4.25 22.73 -2.98
N ALA A 207 -5.03 22.43 -1.95
CA ALA A 207 -5.04 23.21 -0.71
C ALA A 207 -4.27 22.59 0.48
N VAL A 208 -3.40 21.60 0.26
CA VAL A 208 -2.44 21.11 1.26
C VAL A 208 -1.01 21.24 0.72
N ALA A 209 -0.68 22.45 0.32
CA ALA A 209 0.69 22.94 0.16
C ALA A 209 0.66 24.42 0.53
N GLY A 210 0.80 24.70 1.83
CA GLY A 210 0.75 26.03 2.42
C GLY A 210 0.52 25.97 3.92
#